data_AF-A0A6H0ZL51-F1
#
_entry.id   AF-A0A6H0ZL51-F1
#
_cell.length_a   1.000
_cell.length_b   1.000
_cell.length_c   1.000
_cell.angle_alpha   90.00
_cell.angle_beta   90.00
_cell.angle_gamma   90.00
#
_symmetry.space_group_name_H-M   'P 1'
#
loop_
_entity.id
_entity.type
_entity.pdbx_description
1 polymer ?
#
loop_
_entity_poly.entity_id
_entity_poly.type
_entity_poly.pdbx_seq_one_letter_code
_entity_poly.pdbx_strand_id
1 'polypeptide(L)'
;MSEKKSRVDSVAEAVRIASAATEEIEFPENVPLDDGDVPFFKNVIAEYARADWSAHQLEIAAMLARTMADLVREQDLLRTEGSVAVTEKGTPVANPRKSVVQMHASSILSFRRSLALHARAVQGEARDSAKRRDQAKEIEAGASVDDELLA
;
A
#
# COMPACT_ATOMS: atom_id res chain seq x y z
N MET A 1 -2.44 -9.00 27.87
CA MET A 1 -3.56 -8.06 28.10
C MET A 1 -3.49 -7.03 26.99
N SER A 2 -4.40 -7.09 26.02
CA SER A 2 -4.40 -6.20 24.86
C SER A 2 -4.91 -4.82 25.31
N GLU A 3 -4.04 -3.82 25.38
CA GLU A 3 -4.46 -2.43 25.54
C GLU A 3 -5.28 -2.05 24.30
N LYS A 4 -6.59 -1.86 24.49
CA LYS A 4 -7.45 -1.33 23.43
C LYS A 4 -6.90 0.04 23.04
N LYS A 5 -6.58 0.23 21.76
CA LYS A 5 -6.15 1.50 21.18
C LYS A 5 -7.08 2.61 21.67
N SER A 6 -6.49 3.66 22.24
CA SER A 6 -7.22 4.84 22.73
C SER A 6 -8.03 5.46 21.59
N ARG A 7 -9.17 6.08 21.93
CA ARG A 7 -9.98 6.75 20.91
C ARG A 7 -9.16 7.87 20.23
N VAL A 8 -9.38 8.05 18.93
CA VAL A 8 -8.73 9.07 18.08
C VAL A 8 -8.96 10.50 18.55
N ASP A 9 -10.04 10.75 19.29
CA ASP A 9 -10.35 12.04 19.92
C ASP A 9 -9.61 12.28 21.26
N SER A 10 -8.82 11.32 21.74
CA SER A 10 -8.01 11.52 22.93
C SER A 10 -6.71 12.27 22.61
N VAL A 11 -6.34 13.21 23.48
CA VAL A 11 -5.10 13.98 23.37
C VAL A 11 -3.87 13.06 23.25
N ALA A 12 -3.86 11.93 23.97
CA ALA A 12 -2.76 10.96 23.92
C ALA A 12 -2.63 10.28 22.54
N GLU A 13 -3.75 9.99 21.88
CA GLU A 13 -3.76 9.43 20.52
C GLU A 13 -3.30 10.46 19.49
N ALA A 14 -3.77 11.71 19.61
CA ALA A 14 -3.35 12.80 18.73
C ALA A 14 -1.84 13.09 18.83
N VAL A 15 -1.27 13.11 20.05
CA VAL A 15 0.18 13.27 20.27
C VAL A 15 0.96 12.11 19.64
N ARG A 16 0.48 10.87 19.75
CA ARG A 16 1.16 9.72 19.12
C ARG A 16 1.16 9.82 17.60
N ILE A 17 0.04 10.21 17.00
CA ILE A 17 -0.08 10.38 15.55
C ILE A 17 0.85 11.50 15.08
N ALA A 18 0.87 12.65 15.76
CA ALA A 18 1.76 13.76 15.44
C ALA A 18 3.23 13.38 15.58
N SER A 19 3.62 12.63 16.62
CA SER A 19 5.00 12.14 16.79
C SER A 19 5.42 11.14 15.71
N ALA A 20 4.50 10.31 15.22
CA ALA A 20 4.79 9.36 14.14
C ALA A 20 4.80 10.04 12.76
N ALA A 21 4.21 11.24 12.63
CA ALA A 21 4.19 12.01 11.39
C ALA A 21 5.61 12.42 10.95
N THR A 22 6.48 12.67 11.94
CA THR A 22 7.88 13.07 11.73
C THR A 22 8.81 11.88 11.47
N GLU A 23 8.36 10.63 11.70
CA GLU A 23 9.16 9.44 11.44
C GLU A 23 9.09 9.04 9.96
N GLU A 24 10.26 8.89 9.33
CA GLU A 24 10.33 8.37 7.97
C GLU A 24 10.03 6.86 7.98
N ILE A 25 9.09 6.43 7.14
CA ILE A 25 8.83 5.01 6.95
C ILE A 25 9.97 4.45 6.11
N GLU A 26 10.80 3.63 6.74
CA GLU A 26 11.85 2.88 6.06
C GLU A 26 11.27 1.72 5.23
N PHE A 27 12.00 1.32 4.20
CA PHE A 27 11.64 0.16 3.39
C PHE A 27 11.83 -1.14 4.20
N PRO A 28 10.89 -2.08 4.12
CA PRO A 28 11.05 -3.36 4.81
C PRO A 28 12.17 -4.20 4.18
N GLU A 29 13.19 -4.56 4.96
CA GLU A 29 14.35 -5.34 4.49
C GLU A 29 13.97 -6.69 3.87
N ASN A 30 12.91 -7.33 4.39
CA ASN A 30 12.44 -8.63 3.94
C ASN A 30 11.83 -8.61 2.53
N VAL A 31 11.45 -7.43 2.04
CA VAL A 31 10.83 -7.26 0.71
C VAL A 31 11.55 -6.11 -0.01
N PRO A 32 12.72 -6.40 -0.64
CA PRO A 32 13.46 -5.38 -1.36
C PRO A 32 12.62 -4.81 -2.51
N LEU A 33 12.75 -3.50 -2.69
CA LEU A 33 12.08 -2.72 -3.72
C LEU A 33 13.13 -2.14 -4.67
N ASP A 34 12.88 -2.26 -5.96
CA ASP A 34 13.66 -1.58 -6.99
C ASP A 34 13.18 -0.13 -7.16
N ASP A 35 13.98 0.72 -7.82
CA ASP A 35 13.62 2.14 -8.06
C ASP A 35 12.24 2.31 -8.72
N GLY A 36 11.86 1.36 -9.59
CA GLY A 36 10.55 1.35 -10.25
C GLY A 36 9.37 1.03 -9.33
N ASP A 37 9.61 0.37 -8.19
CA ASP A 37 8.58 -0.01 -7.22
C ASP A 37 8.29 1.12 -6.23
N VAL A 38 9.30 1.96 -5.93
CA VAL A 38 9.23 3.02 -4.91
C VAL A 38 8.04 3.96 -5.10
N PRO A 39 7.70 4.45 -6.31
CA PRO A 39 6.52 5.29 -6.50
C PRO A 39 5.21 4.58 -6.11
N PHE A 40 5.10 3.28 -6.40
CA PHE A 40 3.93 2.49 -6.01
C PHE A 40 3.88 2.30 -4.50
N PHE A 41 5.01 2.04 -3.86
CA PHE A 41 5.08 1.90 -2.41
C PHE A 41 4.66 3.18 -1.70
N LYS A 42 5.18 4.33 -2.12
CA LYS A 42 4.79 5.65 -1.60
C LYS A 42 3.28 5.89 -1.71
N ASN A 43 2.68 5.52 -2.85
CA ASN A 43 1.24 5.64 -3.05
C ASN A 43 0.44 4.71 -2.12
N VAL A 44 0.91 3.48 -1.89
CA VAL A 44 0.26 2.52 -0.99
C VAL A 44 0.33 2.99 0.46
N ILE A 45 1.51 3.41 0.94
CA ILE A 45 1.66 3.83 2.34
C ILE A 45 0.90 5.12 2.65
N ALA A 46 0.70 5.98 1.66
CA ALA A 46 -0.11 7.19 1.77
C ALA A 46 -1.63 6.91 1.95
N GLU A 47 -2.11 5.67 1.79
CA GLU A 47 -3.52 5.33 2.01
C GLU A 47 -3.94 5.44 3.48
N TYR A 48 -3.03 5.27 4.44
CA TYR A 48 -3.26 5.32 5.89
C TYR A 48 -2.23 6.24 6.57
N ALA A 49 -2.54 6.72 7.78
CA ALA A 49 -1.58 7.53 8.54
C ALA A 49 -0.35 6.69 8.95
N ARG A 50 0.84 7.31 9.09
CA ARG A 50 2.08 6.60 9.46
C ARG A 50 1.93 5.73 10.71
N ALA A 51 1.26 6.27 11.74
CA ALA A 51 0.99 5.58 13.00
C ALA A 51 0.13 4.31 12.90
N ASP A 52 -0.53 4.07 11.76
CA ASP A 52 -1.38 2.90 11.54
C ASP A 52 -0.66 1.74 10.83
N TRP A 53 0.62 1.93 10.45
CA TRP A 53 1.42 0.90 9.82
C TRP A 53 2.20 0.07 10.86
N SER A 54 1.97 -1.24 10.86
CA SER A 54 2.88 -2.20 11.49
C SER A 54 3.96 -2.67 10.51
N ALA A 55 5.09 -3.18 11.02
CA ALA A 55 6.16 -3.75 10.20
C ALA A 55 5.63 -4.82 9.21
N HIS A 56 4.75 -5.71 9.68
CA HIS A 56 4.15 -6.72 8.81
C HIS A 56 3.24 -6.13 7.71
N GLN A 57 2.51 -5.04 8.00
CA GLN A 57 1.74 -4.35 6.96
C GLN A 57 2.65 -3.66 5.94
N LEU A 58 3.82 -3.15 6.36
CA LEU A 58 4.81 -2.59 5.45
C LEU A 58 5.36 -3.66 4.51
N GLU A 59 5.61 -4.88 4.99
CA GLU A 59 6.00 -6.01 4.13
C GLU A 59 4.92 -6.31 3.07
N ILE A 60 3.64 -6.33 3.46
CA ILE A 60 2.53 -6.53 2.53
C ILE A 60 2.40 -5.36 1.55
N ALA A 61 2.62 -4.12 2.01
CA ALA A 61 2.61 -2.94 1.16
C ALA A 61 3.75 -2.98 0.12
N ALA A 62 4.94 -3.43 0.50
CA ALA A 62 6.06 -3.63 -0.41
C ALA A 62 5.78 -4.72 -1.45
N MET A 63 5.22 -5.86 -1.04
CA MET A 63 4.79 -6.91 -1.98
C MET A 63 3.73 -6.40 -2.97
N LEU A 64 2.77 -5.60 -2.49
CA LEU A 64 1.76 -4.96 -3.33
C LEU A 64 2.41 -3.99 -4.33
N ALA A 65 3.30 -3.12 -3.88
CA ALA A 65 3.99 -2.15 -4.73
C ALA A 65 4.76 -2.82 -5.88
N ARG A 66 5.59 -3.81 -5.55
CA ARG A 66 6.33 -4.60 -6.55
C ARG A 66 5.40 -5.30 -7.55
N THR A 67 4.31 -5.89 -7.05
CA THR A 67 3.33 -6.56 -7.93
C THR A 67 2.61 -5.56 -8.85
N MET A 68 2.39 -4.31 -8.40
CA MET A 68 1.82 -3.24 -9.24
C MET A 68 2.81 -2.80 -10.33
N ALA A 69 4.09 -2.64 -9.99
CA ALA A 69 5.13 -2.33 -10.96
C ALA A 69 5.29 -3.47 -12.00
N ASP A 70 5.30 -4.73 -11.53
CA ASP A 70 5.29 -5.91 -12.39
C ASP A 70 4.10 -5.89 -13.36
N LEU A 71 2.88 -5.65 -12.85
CA LEU A 71 1.69 -5.57 -13.69
C LEU A 71 1.84 -4.53 -14.80
N VAL A 72 2.35 -3.33 -14.48
CA VAL A 72 2.54 -2.25 -15.47
C VAL A 72 3.54 -2.68 -16.54
N ARG A 73 4.68 -3.25 -16.14
CA ARG A 73 5.70 -3.76 -17.06
C ARG A 73 5.14 -4.85 -17.97
N GLU A 74 4.46 -5.84 -17.41
CA GLU A 74 3.88 -6.96 -18.16
C GLU A 74 2.78 -6.50 -19.12
N GLN A 75 2.00 -5.50 -18.74
CA GLN A 75 1.00 -4.90 -19.64
C GLN A 75 1.64 -4.13 -20.79
N ASP A 76 2.74 -3.42 -20.56
CA ASP A 76 3.46 -2.69 -21.61
C ASP A 76 4.07 -3.65 -22.65
N LEU A 77 4.73 -4.71 -22.17
CA LEU A 77 5.24 -5.78 -23.03
C LEU A 77 4.11 -6.46 -23.81
N LEU A 78 2.96 -6.75 -23.17
CA LEU A 78 1.81 -7.35 -23.85
C LEU A 78 1.23 -6.43 -24.95
N ARG A 79 1.27 -5.10 -24.77
CA ARG A 79 0.83 -4.16 -25.82
C ARG A 79 1.73 -4.21 -27.04
N THR A 80 3.04 -4.36 -26.82
CA THR A 80 4.03 -4.47 -27.90
C THR A 80 3.95 -5.81 -28.62
N GLU A 81 3.79 -6.91 -27.88
CA GLU A 81 3.69 -8.26 -28.43
C GLU A 81 2.33 -8.56 -29.08
N GLY A 82 1.27 -7.91 -28.59
CA GLY A 82 -0.09 -8.22 -28.96
C GLY A 82 -0.66 -9.43 -28.23
N SER A 83 -1.97 -9.62 -28.41
CA SER A 83 -2.75 -10.60 -27.64
C SER A 83 -2.65 -12.06 -28.13
N VAL A 84 -1.99 -12.26 -29.27
CA VAL A 84 -1.83 -13.55 -29.96
C VAL A 84 -0.33 -13.77 -30.16
N ALA A 85 0.15 -14.93 -29.73
CA ALA A 85 1.49 -15.41 -30.02
C ALA A 85 1.40 -16.51 -31.10
N VAL A 86 2.52 -16.79 -31.76
CA VAL A 86 2.61 -17.84 -32.77
C VAL A 86 3.54 -18.93 -32.26
N THR A 87 3.09 -20.18 -32.31
CA THR A 87 3.94 -21.33 -31.93
C THR A 87 5.03 -21.58 -32.97
N GLU A 88 6.02 -22.42 -32.66
CA GLU A 88 7.06 -22.83 -33.63
C GLU A 88 6.48 -23.43 -34.92
N LYS A 89 5.27 -24.01 -34.85
CA LYS A 89 4.55 -24.60 -36.01
C LYS A 89 3.68 -23.58 -36.76
N GLY A 90 3.74 -22.29 -36.42
CA GLY A 90 2.94 -21.24 -37.06
C GLY A 90 1.50 -21.14 -36.57
N THR A 91 1.11 -21.87 -35.52
CA THR A 91 -0.27 -21.85 -35.01
C THR A 91 -0.50 -20.63 -34.11
N PRO A 92 -1.53 -19.80 -34.35
CA PRO A 92 -1.87 -18.70 -33.46
C PRO A 92 -2.45 -19.23 -32.14
N VAL A 93 -1.90 -18.77 -31.02
CA VAL A 93 -2.32 -19.10 -29.65
C VAL A 93 -2.44 -17.84 -28.82
N ALA A 94 -3.15 -17.89 -27.69
CA ALA A 94 -3.19 -16.76 -26.77
C ALA A 94 -1.78 -16.45 -26.25
N ASN A 95 -1.39 -15.17 -26.22
CA ASN A 95 -0.10 -14.78 -25.66
C ASN A 95 -0.03 -15.22 -24.18
N PRO A 96 0.96 -16.03 -23.77
CA PRO A 96 1.08 -16.51 -22.39
C PRO A 96 1.17 -15.37 -21.37
N ARG A 97 1.67 -14.19 -21.74
CA ARG A 97 1.72 -13.01 -20.87
C ARG A 97 0.34 -12.54 -20.38
N LYS A 98 -0.75 -12.88 -21.10
CA LYS A 98 -2.12 -12.65 -20.61
C LYS A 98 -2.38 -13.34 -19.27
N SER A 99 -1.87 -14.55 -19.05
CA SER A 99 -2.07 -15.25 -17.78
C SER A 99 -1.26 -14.59 -16.67
N VAL A 100 -0.03 -14.13 -16.97
CA VAL A 100 0.84 -13.40 -16.03
C VAL A 100 0.18 -12.10 -15.57
N VAL A 101 -0.34 -11.29 -16.51
CA VAL A 101 -1.10 -10.07 -16.20
C VAL A 101 -2.29 -10.38 -15.29
N GLN A 102 -3.05 -11.44 -15.57
CA GLN A 102 -4.20 -11.83 -14.75
C GLN A 102 -3.80 -12.29 -13.35
N MET A 103 -2.66 -12.99 -13.21
CA MET A 103 -2.12 -13.42 -11.92
C MET A 103 -1.73 -12.20 -11.06
N HIS A 104 -0.98 -11.24 -11.61
CA HIS A 104 -0.63 -10.01 -10.89
C HIS A 104 -1.87 -9.22 -10.47
N ALA A 105 -2.85 -9.05 -11.35
CA ALA A 105 -4.10 -8.36 -11.04
C ALA A 105 -4.85 -9.04 -9.88
N SER A 106 -4.87 -10.38 -9.85
CA SER A 106 -5.50 -11.15 -8.77
C SER A 106 -4.75 -11.00 -7.44
N SER A 107 -3.41 -11.05 -7.47
CA SER A 107 -2.55 -10.84 -6.29
C SER A 107 -2.70 -9.43 -5.71
N ILE A 108 -2.77 -8.40 -6.54
CA ILE A 108 -3.00 -7.00 -6.13
C ILE A 108 -4.31 -6.88 -5.34
N LEU A 109 -5.39 -7.46 -5.85
CA LEU A 109 -6.68 -7.46 -5.13
C LEU A 109 -6.59 -8.20 -3.80
N SER A 110 -5.80 -9.28 -3.73
CA SER A 110 -5.58 -10.04 -2.50
C SER A 110 -4.84 -9.21 -1.44
N PHE A 111 -3.72 -8.58 -1.81
CA PHE A 111 -2.96 -7.75 -0.87
C PHE A 111 -3.76 -6.54 -0.39
N ARG A 112 -4.49 -5.85 -1.30
CA ARG A 112 -5.39 -4.75 -0.91
C ARG A 112 -6.47 -5.20 0.07
N ARG A 113 -7.06 -6.38 -0.12
CA ARG A 113 -8.03 -6.94 0.85
C ARG A 113 -7.38 -7.25 2.19
N SER A 114 -6.16 -7.78 2.21
CA SER A 114 -5.41 -8.05 3.44
C SER A 114 -5.20 -6.76 4.25
N LEU A 115 -4.68 -5.71 3.61
CA LEU A 115 -4.46 -4.40 4.23
C LEU A 115 -5.75 -3.80 4.78
N ALA A 116 -6.84 -3.83 3.98
CA ALA A 116 -8.14 -3.31 4.41
C ALA A 116 -8.75 -4.10 5.58
N LEU A 117 -8.54 -5.43 5.64
CA LEU A 117 -8.99 -6.26 6.75
C LEU A 117 -8.25 -5.92 8.04
N HIS A 118 -6.93 -5.73 7.98
CA HIS A 118 -6.14 -5.28 9.12
C HIS A 118 -6.60 -3.91 9.61
N ALA A 119 -6.79 -2.94 8.70
CA ALA A 119 -7.29 -1.61 9.06
C ALA A 119 -8.65 -1.68 9.77
N ARG A 120 -9.56 -2.54 9.31
CA ARG A 120 -10.86 -2.76 9.97
C ARG A 120 -10.71 -3.41 11.35
N ALA A 121 -9.84 -4.41 11.48
CA ALA A 121 -9.61 -5.08 12.75
C ALA A 121 -9.04 -4.13 13.82
N VAL A 122 -8.17 -3.19 13.40
CA VAL A 122 -7.57 -2.19 14.30
C VAL A 122 -8.54 -1.07 14.65
N GLN A 123 -9.32 -0.56 13.69
CA GLN A 123 -10.15 0.64 13.90
C GLN A 123 -11.61 0.38 14.33
N GLY A 124 -12.05 -0.89 14.36
CA GLY A 124 -13.40 -1.28 14.79
C GLY A 124 -14.46 -1.20 13.68
N GLU A 125 -15.73 -1.00 14.06
CA GLU A 125 -16.86 -1.00 13.12
C GLU A 125 -16.64 -0.07 11.92
N ALA A 126 -17.01 -0.56 10.72
CA ALA A 126 -16.76 0.13 9.45
C ALA A 126 -17.41 1.52 9.34
N ARG A 127 -18.47 1.81 10.13
CA ARG A 127 -19.13 3.12 10.13
C ARG A 127 -18.24 4.24 10.65
N ASP A 128 -17.37 3.96 11.62
CA ASP A 128 -16.54 4.98 12.27
C ASP A 128 -15.09 4.99 11.76
N SER A 129 -14.65 3.92 11.09
CA SER A 129 -13.24 3.79 10.66
C SER A 129 -12.84 4.77 9.56
N ALA A 130 -13.77 5.19 8.70
CA ALA A 130 -13.48 6.24 7.71
C ALA A 130 -13.17 7.57 8.40
N LYS A 131 -14.07 8.01 9.29
CA LYS A 131 -13.90 9.25 10.04
C LYS A 131 -12.61 9.27 10.88
N ARG A 132 -12.28 8.15 11.53
CA ARG A 132 -11.04 8.02 12.33
C ARG A 132 -9.79 8.10 11.46
N ARG A 133 -9.79 7.46 10.30
CA ARG A 133 -8.68 7.54 9.33
C ARG A 133 -8.48 8.97 8.84
N ASP A 134 -9.56 9.66 8.49
CA ASP A 134 -9.50 11.03 7.99
C ASP A 134 -8.96 11.98 9.08
N GLN A 135 -9.42 11.81 10.33
CA GLN A 135 -8.89 12.55 11.48
C GLN A 135 -7.40 12.29 11.74
N ALA A 136 -6.96 11.03 11.64
CA ALA A 136 -5.55 10.71 11.82
C ALA A 136 -4.67 11.35 10.73
N LYS A 137 -5.13 11.35 9.48
CA LYS A 137 -4.43 12.05 8.38
C LYS A 137 -4.41 13.57 8.54
N GLU A 138 -5.50 14.16 9.04
CA GLU A 138 -5.56 15.59 9.30
C GLU A 138 -4.55 16.01 10.38
N ILE A 139 -4.43 15.22 11.45
CA ILE A 139 -3.43 15.44 12.51
C ILE A 139 -2.00 15.30 11.96
N GLU A 140 -1.75 14.25 11.17
CA GLU A 140 -0.45 14.03 10.53
C GLU A 140 -0.06 15.18 9.59
N ALA A 141 -1.00 15.66 8.76
CA ALA A 141 -0.78 16.79 7.86
C ALA A 141 -0.54 18.11 8.62
N GLY A 142 -1.21 18.33 9.75
CA GLY A 142 -0.97 19.50 10.60
C GLY A 142 0.42 19.48 11.23
N ALA A 143 0.85 18.32 11.71
CA ALA A 143 2.17 18.15 12.32
C ALA A 143 3.33 18.38 11.33
N SER A 144 3.18 17.96 10.06
CA SER A 144 4.22 18.19 9.06
C SER A 144 4.36 19.66 8.63
N VAL A 145 3.27 20.45 8.69
CA VAL A 145 3.29 21.89 8.35
C VAL A 145 3.93 22.73 9.46
N ASP A 146 3.68 22.40 10.72
CA ASP A 146 4.26 23.13 11.85
C ASP A 146 5.79 22.93 11.95
N ASP A 147 6.31 21.77 11.55
CA ASP A 147 7.76 21.50 11.52
C ASP A 147 8.46 22.27 10.38
N GLU A 148 7.81 22.43 9.22
CA GLU A 148 8.33 23.24 8.10
C GLU A 148 8.39 24.74 8.43
N LEU A 149 7.56 25.22 9.37
CA LEU A 149 7.60 26.61 9.86
C LEU A 149 8.61 26.84 10.99
N LEU A 150 9.15 25.77 11.60
CA LEU A 150 10.10 25.81 12.70
C LEU A 150 11.55 25.47 12.29
N ALA A 151 11.76 24.97 11.07
CA ALA A 151 13.07 24.71 10.46
C ALA A 151 13.62 25.90 9.65
#